data_AF-A0A962RK34-F1
#
_entry.id   AF-A0A962RK34-F1
#
_cell.length_a   1.000
_cell.length_b   1.000
_cell.length_c   1.000
_cell.angle_alpha   90.00
_cell.angle_beta   90.00
_cell.angle_gamma   90.00
#
_symmetry.space_group_name_H-M   'P 1'
#
loop_
_entity.id
_entity.type
_entity.pdbx_description
1 polymer ?
#
loop_
_entity_poly.entity_id
_entity_poly.type
_entity_poly.pdbx_seq_one_letter_code
_entity_poly.pdbx_strand_id
1 'polypeptide(L)'
;MRYWLMKSEPSEFSIDDLQARPDQTEPWDGVRNYQARNMMRDEMKRGDRVFFYHSNCEVPGIVGIARIAREAYPDPTAFDPNDKHYDPKSDPDDPRWL
;
A
#
# COMPACT_ATOMS: atom_id res chain seq x y z
N MET A 1 -17.49 6.86 4.22
CA MET A 1 -17.00 5.78 3.34
C MET A 1 -16.57 6.40 2.03
N ARG A 2 -15.28 6.34 1.74
CA ARG A 2 -14.64 6.81 0.51
C ARG A 2 -14.23 5.60 -0.35
N TYR A 3 -13.87 5.90 -1.59
CA TYR A 3 -13.41 4.91 -2.58
C TYR A 3 -12.03 5.30 -3.06
N TRP A 4 -11.18 4.29 -3.22
CA TRP A 4 -9.78 4.44 -3.58
C TRP A 4 -9.42 3.50 -4.73
N LEU A 5 -8.36 3.84 -5.45
CA LEU A 5 -7.71 2.94 -6.39
C LEU A 5 -6.25 2.82 -6.00
N MET A 6 -5.80 1.60 -5.72
CA MET A 6 -4.44 1.31 -5.29
C MET A 6 -3.79 0.39 -6.32
N LYS A 7 -2.57 0.74 -6.73
CA LYS A 7 -1.85 0.08 -7.82
C LYS A 7 -0.78 -0.85 -7.27
N SER A 8 -0.73 -2.07 -7.75
CA SER A 8 0.33 -3.03 -7.47
C SER A 8 0.75 -3.72 -8.77
N GLU A 9 2.05 -3.99 -8.91
CA GLU A 9 2.52 -4.82 -10.02
C GLU A 9 2.27 -6.29 -9.68
N PRO A 10 1.57 -7.07 -10.53
CA PRO A 10 1.19 -8.44 -10.18
C PRO A 10 2.40 -9.38 -10.03
N SER A 11 3.56 -9.03 -10.58
CA SER A 11 4.82 -9.75 -10.37
C SER A 11 5.44 -9.51 -8.99
N GLU A 12 5.05 -8.43 -8.29
CA GLU A 12 5.49 -8.14 -6.93
C GLU A 12 4.44 -8.56 -5.91
N PHE A 13 3.18 -8.16 -6.12
CA PHE A 13 2.07 -8.52 -5.26
C PHE A 13 0.74 -8.41 -6.02
N SER A 14 0.11 -9.55 -6.30
CA SER A 14 -1.16 -9.65 -7.00
C SER A 14 -2.37 -9.67 -6.05
N ILE A 15 -3.59 -9.66 -6.61
CA ILE A 15 -4.81 -9.81 -5.82
C ILE A 15 -4.96 -11.26 -5.32
N ASP A 16 -4.42 -12.22 -6.05
CA ASP A 16 -4.41 -13.63 -5.66
C ASP A 16 -3.46 -13.85 -4.48
N ASP A 17 -2.31 -13.15 -4.46
CA ASP A 17 -1.41 -13.14 -3.31
C ASP A 17 -2.10 -12.57 -2.07
N LEU A 18 -2.82 -11.45 -2.22
CA LEU A 18 -3.65 -10.89 -1.13
C LEU A 18 -4.70 -11.90 -0.65
N GLN A 19 -5.38 -12.59 -1.57
CA GLN A 19 -6.38 -13.60 -1.24
C GLN A 19 -5.76 -14.80 -0.48
N ALA A 20 -4.50 -15.12 -0.75
CA ALA A 20 -3.77 -16.21 -0.11
C ALA A 20 -3.19 -15.85 1.27
N ARG A 21 -3.12 -14.56 1.63
CA ARG A 21 -2.63 -14.13 2.95
C ARG A 21 -3.55 -14.59 4.08
N PRO A 22 -3.00 -14.82 5.29
CA PRO A 22 -3.81 -14.98 6.49
C PRO A 22 -4.80 -13.82 6.63
N ASP A 23 -6.07 -14.14 6.90
CA ASP A 23 -7.17 -13.18 6.98
C ASP A 23 -7.34 -12.27 5.75
N GLN A 24 -6.77 -12.66 4.60
CA GLN A 24 -6.77 -11.89 3.34
C GLN A 24 -6.31 -10.44 3.55
N THR A 25 -5.32 -10.24 4.41
CA THR A 25 -4.87 -8.93 4.88
C THR A 25 -3.36 -8.81 4.73
N GLU A 26 -2.91 -7.69 4.16
CA GLU A 26 -1.49 -7.35 4.00
C GLU A 26 -1.28 -5.85 4.29
N PRO A 27 -0.13 -5.45 4.86
CA PRO A 27 0.35 -4.07 4.81
C PRO A 27 0.41 -3.52 3.38
N TRP A 28 0.15 -2.22 3.21
CA TRP A 28 0.37 -1.55 1.94
C TRP A 28 1.59 -0.65 2.04
N ASP A 29 2.76 -1.22 1.86
CA ASP A 29 4.06 -0.56 2.01
C ASP A 29 4.59 0.04 0.69
N GLY A 30 5.78 0.62 0.74
CA GLY A 30 6.54 1.02 -0.45
C GLY A 30 6.06 2.32 -1.11
N VAL A 31 5.05 2.99 -0.56
CA VAL A 31 4.57 4.27 -1.09
C VAL A 31 5.61 5.36 -0.80
N ARG A 32 6.25 5.87 -1.86
CA ARG A 32 7.26 6.95 -1.82
C ARG A 32 6.82 8.24 -2.52
N ASN A 33 5.51 8.41 -2.68
CA ASN A 33 4.90 9.62 -3.22
C ASN A 33 4.20 10.41 -2.11
N TYR A 34 4.59 11.68 -1.93
CA TYR A 34 4.03 12.54 -0.87
C TYR A 34 2.51 12.73 -0.96
N GLN A 35 1.95 12.87 -2.16
CA GLN A 35 0.51 13.05 -2.32
C GLN A 35 -0.24 11.77 -1.95
N ALA A 36 0.22 10.61 -2.44
CA ALA A 36 -0.35 9.31 -2.11
C ALA A 36 -0.29 9.03 -0.60
N ARG A 37 0.88 9.25 0.01
CA ARG A 37 1.06 9.16 1.46
C ARG A 37 0.08 10.07 2.22
N ASN A 38 -0.08 11.33 1.80
CA ASN A 38 -0.99 12.25 2.46
C ASN A 38 -2.45 11.78 2.35
N MET A 39 -2.88 11.27 1.19
CA MET A 39 -4.21 10.68 1.04
C MET A 39 -4.41 9.47 1.97
N MET A 40 -3.41 8.60 2.10
CA MET A 40 -3.45 7.46 3.02
C MET A 40 -3.55 7.90 4.49
N ARG A 41 -2.74 8.88 4.90
CA ARG A 41 -2.70 9.39 6.28
C ARG A 41 -3.97 10.15 6.67
N ASP A 42 -4.38 11.08 5.82
CA ASP A 42 -5.36 12.09 6.20
C ASP A 42 -6.80 11.62 5.93
N GLU A 43 -6.99 10.85 4.86
CA GLU A 43 -8.32 10.63 4.28
C GLU A 43 -8.77 9.17 4.30
N MET A 44 -7.87 8.19 4.18
CA MET A 44 -8.26 6.77 4.24
C MET A 44 -8.69 6.38 5.65
N LYS A 45 -9.84 5.71 5.75
CA LYS A 45 -10.36 5.18 7.02
C LYS A 45 -10.68 3.71 6.90
N ARG A 46 -10.60 3.01 8.03
CA ARG A 46 -10.96 1.59 8.11
C ARG A 46 -12.37 1.36 7.54
N GLY A 47 -12.49 0.38 6.65
CA GLY A 47 -13.73 0.04 5.97
C GLY A 47 -13.96 0.77 4.63
N ASP A 48 -13.17 1.79 4.28
CA ASP A 48 -13.20 2.36 2.93
C ASP A 48 -12.86 1.29 1.89
N ARG A 49 -13.43 1.44 0.69
CA ARG A 49 -13.31 0.46 -0.39
C ARG A 49 -12.17 0.82 -1.33
N VAL A 50 -11.49 -0.20 -1.84
CA VAL A 50 -10.34 -0.07 -2.73
C VAL A 50 -10.60 -0.88 -3.99
N PHE A 51 -10.41 -0.27 -5.16
CA PHE A 51 -10.15 -1.01 -6.39
C PHE A 51 -8.68 -1.43 -6.43
N PHE A 52 -8.42 -2.73 -6.51
CA PHE A 52 -7.08 -3.26 -6.68
C PHE A 52 -6.73 -3.25 -8.16
N TYR A 53 -5.75 -2.43 -8.55
CA TYR A 53 -5.35 -2.22 -9.92
C TYR A 53 -4.00 -2.87 -10.20
N HIS A 54 -3.95 -3.80 -11.14
CA HIS A 54 -2.69 -4.34 -11.66
C HIS A 54 -2.06 -3.35 -12.63
N SER A 55 -0.86 -2.88 -12.29
CA SER A 55 -0.05 -1.98 -13.12
C SER A 55 1.20 -2.66 -13.66
N ASN A 56 1.83 -2.04 -14.67
CA ASN A 56 3.11 -2.48 -15.25
C ASN A 56 3.14 -3.97 -15.65
N CYS A 57 2.04 -4.47 -16.20
CA CYS A 57 1.90 -5.84 -16.67
C CYS A 57 1.28 -5.87 -18.07
N GLU A 58 1.25 -7.06 -18.69
CA GLU A 58 0.71 -7.25 -20.04
C GLU A 58 -0.77 -6.82 -20.17
N VAL A 59 -1.57 -7.10 -19.13
CA VAL A 59 -2.99 -6.74 -19.09
C VAL A 59 -3.27 -5.87 -17.85
N PRO A 60 -3.08 -4.55 -17.93
CA PRO A 60 -3.32 -3.66 -16.80
C PRO A 60 -4.82 -3.39 -16.61
N GLY A 61 -5.27 -3.31 -15.36
CA GLY A 61 -6.69 -3.11 -15.07
C GLY A 61 -7.07 -3.30 -13.61
N ILE A 62 -8.33 -2.98 -13.30
CA ILE A 62 -8.93 -3.30 -12.01
C ILE A 62 -9.24 -4.80 -12.01
N VAL A 63 -8.65 -5.54 -11.09
CA VAL A 63 -8.79 -7.00 -10.99
C VAL A 63 -9.66 -7.45 -9.82
N GLY A 64 -10.02 -6.52 -8.94
CA GLY A 64 -10.98 -6.78 -7.88
C GLY A 64 -11.11 -5.64 -6.88
N ILE A 65 -11.72 -5.97 -5.75
CA ILE A 65 -12.00 -5.02 -4.67
C ILE A 65 -11.42 -5.48 -3.35
N ALA A 66 -10.93 -4.53 -2.57
CA ALA A 66 -10.48 -4.73 -1.20
C ALA A 66 -11.10 -3.67 -0.28
N ARG A 67 -10.71 -3.69 0.99
CA ARG A 67 -11.10 -2.68 1.98
C ARG A 67 -9.91 -2.29 2.83
N ILE A 68 -9.88 -1.04 3.28
CA ILE A 68 -8.88 -0.59 4.26
C ILE A 68 -9.10 -1.33 5.58
N ALA A 69 -8.13 -2.16 5.97
CA ALA A 69 -8.20 -2.95 7.20
C ALA A 69 -7.76 -2.16 8.45
N ARG A 70 -6.86 -1.18 8.27
CA ARG A 70 -6.28 -0.31 9.29
C ARG A 70 -5.87 1.04 8.66
N GLU A 71 -5.92 2.12 9.44
CA GLU A 71 -5.40 3.44 9.03
C GLU A 71 -3.86 3.44 8.94
N ALA A 72 -3.30 4.45 8.28
CA ALA A 72 -1.85 4.56 8.03
C ALA A 72 -1.01 4.50 9.32
N TYR A 73 0.17 3.90 9.22
CA TYR A 73 1.12 3.73 10.32
C TYR A 73 2.53 3.63 9.73
N PRO A 74 3.60 3.98 10.48
CA PRO A 74 4.96 4.00 9.94
C PRO A 74 5.32 2.78 9.10
N ASP A 75 5.76 3.02 7.86
CA ASP A 75 6.15 1.97 6.93
C ASP A 75 7.54 1.41 7.34
N PRO A 76 7.62 0.15 7.82
CA PRO A 76 8.87 -0.42 8.30
C PRO A 76 9.92 -0.58 7.20
N THR A 77 9.50 -0.72 5.93
CA THR A 77 10.41 -0.88 4.78
C THR A 77 11.30 0.35 4.56
N ALA A 78 10.87 1.52 5.06
CA ALA A 78 11.69 2.73 5.00
C ALA A 78 12.97 2.65 5.86
N PHE A 79 13.01 1.73 6.83
CA PHE A 79 14.09 1.63 7.82
C PHE A 79 15.00 0.40 7.62
N ASP A 80 14.67 -0.52 6.71
CA ASP A 80 15.50 -1.70 6.42
C ASP A 80 16.47 -1.40 5.25
N PRO A 81 17.80 -1.36 5.47
CA PRO A 81 18.78 -1.09 4.42
C PRO A 81 18.81 -2.12 3.28
N ASN A 82 18.22 -3.30 3.46
CA ASN A 82 18.15 -4.34 2.44
C ASN A 82 16.84 -4.29 1.63
N ASP A 83 15.88 -3.47 2.04
CA ASP A 83 14.62 -3.32 1.32
C ASP A 83 14.79 -2.33 0.14
N LYS A 84 14.09 -2.61 -0.96
CA LYS A 84 14.09 -1.76 -2.16
C LYS A 84 13.54 -0.34 -1.90
N HIS A 85 12.76 -0.16 -0.85
CA HIS A 85 12.14 1.12 -0.50
C HIS A 85 12.81 1.82 0.70
N TYR A 86 14.01 1.38 1.10
CA TYR A 86 14.81 2.02 2.14
C TYR A 86 14.97 3.53 1.90
N ASP A 87 14.75 4.35 2.94
CA ASP A 87 15.01 5.78 2.91
C ASP A 87 15.95 6.15 4.08
N PRO A 88 17.27 6.31 3.83
CA PRO A 88 18.24 6.62 4.89
C PRO A 88 18.02 7.99 5.55
N LYS A 89 17.10 8.80 5.03
CA LYS A 89 16.72 10.10 5.59
C LYS A 89 15.38 10.06 6.31
N SER A 90 14.72 8.90 6.42
CA SER A 90 13.52 8.76 7.24
C SER A 90 13.93 8.58 8.69
N ASP A 91 13.42 9.44 9.57
CA ASP A 91 13.68 9.37 11.00
C ASP A 91 12.71 8.36 11.65
N PRO A 92 13.17 7.35 12.41
CA PRO A 92 12.27 6.45 13.14
C PRO A 92 11.36 7.15 14.15
N ASP A 93 11.78 8.30 14.71
CA ASP A 93 10.99 9.08 15.67
C ASP A 93 10.00 10.04 14.97
N ASP A 94 10.25 10.40 13.71
CA ASP A 94 9.33 11.15 12.83
C ASP A 94 9.30 10.53 11.41
N PRO A 95 8.61 9.38 11.25
CA PRO A 95 8.64 8.60 10.00
C PRO A 95 8.11 9.39 8.80
N ARG A 96 8.93 9.48 7.75
CA ARG A 96 8.51 10.14 6.50
C ARG A 96 7.41 9.37 5.79
N TRP A 97 7.40 8.03 5.90
CA TRP A 97 6.54 7.12 5.17
C TRP A 97 5.64 6.33 6.12
N LEU A 98 4.41 6.08 5.68
CA LEU A 98 3.27 5.58 6.48
C LEU A 98 2.45 4.58 5.68
#